data_AF-A0A257J619-F1
#
_entry.id   AF-A0A257J619-F1
#
_cell.length_a   1.000
_cell.length_b   1.000
_cell.length_c   1.000
_cell.angle_alpha   90.00
_cell.angle_beta   90.00
_cell.angle_gamma   90.00
#
_symmetry.space_group_name_H-M   'P 1'
#
loop_
_entity.id
_entity.type
_entity.pdbx_description
1 polymer ?
#
loop_
_entity_poly.entity_id
_entity_poly.type
_entity_poly.pdbx_seq_one_letter_code
_entity_poly.pdbx_strand_id
1 'polypeptide(L)'
;MSPFLALAIATLASGADKANICRFVSATPVDILIFEDTAINDEGELIGSEHVEPDAPSPWIIAPAETVRIKYRLGKGSRWVPLGRVNCSKGATLRIL
;
A
#
# COMPACT_ATOMS: atom_id res chain seq x y z
N MET A 1 47.02 20.28 16.40
CA MET A 1 46.42 19.11 17.06
C MET A 1 44.96 19.05 16.61
N SER A 2 44.65 18.15 15.67
CA SER A 2 43.34 18.05 15.03
C SER A 2 42.44 17.08 15.81
N PRO A 3 41.18 17.42 16.11
CA PRO A 3 40.20 16.42 16.50
C PRO A 3 39.60 15.81 15.22
N PHE A 4 39.98 14.56 14.92
CA PHE A 4 39.25 13.75 13.96
C PHE A 4 37.93 13.34 14.62
N LEU A 5 36.86 14.05 14.27
CA LEU A 5 35.48 13.71 14.58
C LEU A 5 35.15 12.41 13.82
N ALA A 6 35.14 11.28 14.52
CA ALA A 6 34.69 10.02 13.96
C ALA A 6 33.18 10.09 13.74
N LEU A 7 32.78 10.45 12.52
CA LEU A 7 31.40 10.36 12.06
C LEU A 7 31.05 8.87 11.97
N ALA A 8 30.31 8.36 12.96
CA ALA A 8 29.69 7.05 12.87
C ALA A 8 28.65 7.11 11.75
N ILE A 9 29.04 6.69 10.55
CA ILE A 9 28.12 6.43 9.46
C ILE A 9 27.30 5.23 9.93
N ALA A 10 26.06 5.49 10.34
CA ALA A 10 25.08 4.45 10.58
C ALA A 10 24.85 3.73 9.24
N THR A 11 25.57 2.63 9.03
CA THR A 11 25.40 1.74 7.90
C THR A 11 24.06 1.02 8.10
N LEU A 12 22.96 1.65 7.68
CA LEU A 12 21.68 0.98 7.42
C LEU A 12 21.83 0.12 6.16
N ALA A 13 22.71 -0.88 6.23
CA ALA A 13 22.78 -1.91 5.23
C ALA A 13 21.97 -3.12 5.70
N SER A 14 21.06 -3.53 4.82
CA SER A 14 20.51 -4.89 4.75
C SER A 14 19.38 -5.23 5.73
N GLY A 15 18.22 -4.61 5.52
CA GLY A 15 16.92 -5.12 5.97
C GLY A 15 15.81 -4.93 4.93
N ALA A 16 16.15 -4.77 3.64
CA ALA A 16 15.19 -4.66 2.55
C ALA A 16 14.62 -6.03 2.13
N ASP A 17 14.41 -6.93 3.08
CA ASP A 17 13.85 -8.25 2.81
C ASP A 17 12.32 -8.13 2.83
N LYS A 18 11.75 -7.92 1.64
CA LYS A 18 10.35 -8.22 1.27
C LYS A 18 9.27 -7.46 2.04
N ALA A 19 9.31 -6.13 2.03
CA ALA A 19 8.08 -5.38 2.28
C ALA A 19 7.04 -5.83 1.23
N ASN A 20 5.84 -6.24 1.66
CA ASN A 20 4.74 -6.49 0.72
C ASN A 20 4.22 -5.12 0.30
N ILE A 21 4.34 -4.78 -0.98
CA ILE A 21 3.99 -3.44 -1.46
C ILE A 21 2.95 -3.56 -2.56
N CYS A 22 1.89 -2.74 -2.46
CA CYS A 22 0.90 -2.55 -3.50
C CYS A 22 0.91 -1.09 -3.97
N ARG A 23 0.89 -0.90 -5.28
CA ARG A 23 0.74 0.39 -5.94
C ARG A 23 -0.59 0.43 -6.68
N PHE A 24 -1.31 1.53 -6.56
CA PHE A 24 -2.60 1.72 -7.23
C PHE A 24 -2.48 2.73 -8.35
N VAL A 25 -3.13 2.45 -9.48
CA VAL A 25 -3.25 3.39 -10.59
C VAL A 25 -4.68 3.37 -11.07
N SER A 26 -5.26 4.54 -11.33
CA SER A 26 -6.58 4.66 -11.91
C SER A 26 -6.59 5.73 -12.99
N ALA A 27 -7.52 5.58 -13.95
CA ALA A 27 -7.78 6.60 -14.97
C ALA A 27 -8.80 7.66 -14.49
N THR A 28 -9.40 7.46 -13.31
CA THR A 28 -10.34 8.39 -12.69
C THR A 28 -10.03 8.53 -11.19
N PRO A 29 -10.48 9.61 -10.53
CA PRO A 29 -10.33 9.73 -9.08
C PRO A 29 -11.05 8.59 -8.35
N VAL A 30 -10.31 7.84 -7.54
CA VAL A 30 -10.86 6.73 -6.74
C VAL A 30 -10.41 6.79 -5.30
N ASP A 31 -11.33 6.53 -4.37
CA ASP A 31 -10.98 6.23 -2.98
C ASP A 31 -10.80 4.73 -2.83
N ILE A 32 -9.78 4.31 -2.10
CA ILE A 32 -9.41 2.91 -1.87
C ILE A 32 -9.40 2.63 -0.36
N LEU A 33 -9.93 1.48 0.04
CA LEU A 33 -9.77 0.91 1.38
C LEU A 33 -9.08 -0.46 1.26
N ILE A 34 -8.12 -0.69 2.13
CA ILE A 34 -7.30 -1.89 2.14
C ILE A 34 -7.47 -2.56 3.49
N PHE A 35 -7.88 -3.82 3.44
CA PHE A 35 -8.13 -4.64 4.59
C PHE A 35 -7.13 -5.79 4.63
N GLU A 36 -6.64 -6.12 5.80
CA GLU A 36 -5.84 -7.32 6.00
C GLU A 36 -6.69 -8.57 5.74
N ASP A 37 -6.20 -9.52 4.95
CA ASP A 37 -6.91 -10.79 4.70
C ASP A 37 -6.76 -11.76 5.89
N THR A 38 -7.18 -11.33 7.08
CA THR A 38 -7.24 -12.22 8.24
C THR A 38 -8.51 -13.07 8.18
N ALA A 39 -8.41 -14.31 8.66
CA ALA A 39 -9.54 -15.24 8.70
C ALA A 39 -10.54 -14.94 9.84
N ILE A 40 -10.37 -13.83 10.57
CA ILE A 40 -11.03 -13.60 11.86
C ILE A 40 -12.35 -12.84 11.72
N ASN A 41 -12.59 -12.13 10.62
CA ASN A 41 -13.86 -11.43 10.35
C ASN A 41 -14.23 -11.44 8.84
N ASP A 42 -15.48 -11.09 8.53
CA ASP A 42 -16.03 -11.17 7.16
C ASP A 42 -15.30 -10.26 6.15
N GLU A 43 -14.64 -9.19 6.60
CA GLU A 43 -14.03 -8.16 5.72
C GLU A 43 -12.53 -7.93 5.90
N GLY A 44 -11.91 -8.35 7.00
CA GLY A 44 -10.55 -7.99 7.39
C GLY A 44 -10.46 -6.81 8.38
N GLU A 45 -9.28 -6.51 8.89
CA GLU A 45 -8.97 -5.26 9.61
C GLU A 45 -8.59 -4.17 8.60
N LEU A 46 -9.12 -2.95 8.73
CA LEU A 46 -8.72 -1.83 7.85
C LEU A 46 -7.29 -1.40 8.20
N ILE A 47 -6.36 -1.61 7.27
CA ILE A 47 -4.94 -1.31 7.44
C ILE A 47 -4.48 -0.08 6.65
N GLY A 48 -5.31 0.42 5.73
CA GLY A 48 -4.98 1.61 4.96
C GLY A 48 -6.15 2.15 4.16
N SER A 49 -6.10 3.44 3.88
CA SER A 49 -6.99 4.13 2.94
C SER A 49 -6.18 5.09 2.08
N GLU A 50 -6.57 5.24 0.82
CA GLU A 50 -5.83 6.04 -0.14
C GLU A 50 -6.78 6.74 -1.11
N HIS A 51 -6.40 7.94 -1.53
CA HIS A 51 -7.07 8.65 -2.61
C HIS A 51 -6.16 8.68 -3.83
N VAL A 52 -6.61 8.07 -4.93
CA VAL A 52 -5.81 7.97 -6.15
C VAL A 52 -6.39 8.92 -7.19
N GLU A 53 -5.63 9.97 -7.47
CA GLU A 53 -5.90 10.89 -8.57
C GLU A 53 -5.51 10.26 -9.93
N PRO A 54 -6.18 10.65 -11.03
CA PRO A 54 -5.85 10.16 -12.36
C PRO A 54 -4.43 10.58 -12.75
N ASP A 55 -3.70 9.66 -13.39
CA ASP A 55 -2.33 9.87 -13.89
C ASP A 55 -1.28 10.23 -12.82
N ALA A 56 -1.66 10.24 -11.54
CA ALA A 56 -0.75 10.41 -10.42
C ALA A 56 -0.27 9.03 -9.92
N PRO A 57 1.03 8.85 -9.64
CA PRO A 57 1.49 7.66 -8.95
C PRO A 57 0.94 7.65 -7.52
N SER A 58 -0.01 6.75 -7.23
CA SER A 58 -0.42 6.48 -5.83
C SER A 58 0.81 6.08 -5.01
N PRO A 59 0.88 6.48 -3.73
CA PRO A 59 1.94 6.02 -2.85
C PRO A 59 1.94 4.50 -2.74
N TRP A 60 3.13 3.96 -2.53
CA TRP A 60 3.34 2.54 -2.29
C TRP A 60 2.82 2.18 -0.91
N ILE A 61 1.81 1.34 -0.84
CA ILE A 61 1.23 0.91 0.43
C ILE A 61 1.94 -0.36 0.87
N ILE A 62 2.58 -0.28 2.03
CA ILE A 62 3.24 -1.41 2.68
C ILE A 62 2.17 -2.18 3.44
N ALA A 63 1.80 -3.35 2.92
CA ALA A 63 0.88 -4.26 3.57
C ALA A 63 1.65 -5.15 4.56
N PRO A 64 1.14 -5.33 5.80
CA PRO A 64 1.71 -6.29 6.73
C PRO A 64 1.53 -7.73 6.20
N ALA A 65 0.38 -8.01 5.58
CA ALA A 65 0.08 -9.29 4.96
C ALA A 65 0.50 -9.33 3.48
N GLU A 66 0.84 -10.53 3.00
CA GLU A 66 1.08 -10.78 1.58
C GLU A 66 -0.20 -10.58 0.75
N THR A 67 -1.35 -10.98 1.30
CA THR A 67 -2.66 -10.84 0.65
C THR A 67 -3.51 -9.84 1.41
N VAL A 68 -4.13 -8.91 0.69
CA VAL A 68 -5.05 -7.90 1.22
C VAL A 68 -6.38 -7.95 0.46
N ARG A 69 -7.45 -7.49 1.10
CA ARG A 69 -8.74 -7.26 0.43
C ARG A 69 -8.89 -5.79 0.13
N ILE A 70 -9.45 -5.48 -1.03
CA ILE A 70 -9.54 -4.09 -1.49
C ILE A 70 -10.98 -3.74 -1.83
N LYS A 71 -11.40 -2.55 -1.39
CA LYS A 71 -12.64 -1.90 -1.83
C LYS A 71 -12.28 -0.56 -2.45
N TYR A 72 -13.01 -0.15 -3.48
CA TYR A 72 -12.84 1.17 -4.10
C TYR A 72 -14.19 1.85 -4.31
N ARG A 73 -14.19 3.17 -4.50
CA ARG A 73 -15.37 3.92 -4.97
C ARG A 73 -14.96 5.07 -5.87
N LEU A 74 -15.83 5.43 -6.81
CA LEU A 74 -15.65 6.54 -7.74
C LEU A 74 -16.08 7.86 -7.09
N GLY A 75 -15.30 8.35 -6.12
CA GLY A 75 -15.57 9.60 -5.40
C GLY A 75 -16.53 9.51 -4.21
N LYS A 76 -16.60 10.62 -3.46
CA LYS A 76 -17.40 10.74 -2.23
C LYS A 76 -18.90 10.65 -2.53
N GLY A 77 -19.57 9.67 -1.93
CA GLY A 77 -21.00 9.41 -2.10
C GLY A 77 -21.32 8.23 -3.02
N SER A 78 -20.34 7.74 -3.77
CA SER A 78 -20.44 6.50 -4.53
C SER A 78 -20.39 5.27 -3.62
N ARG A 79 -21.04 4.19 -4.05
CA ARG A 79 -21.02 2.89 -3.34
C ARG A 79 -19.61 2.31 -3.35
N TRP A 80 -19.20 1.69 -2.24
CA TRP A 80 -18.00 0.87 -2.18
C TRP A 80 -18.18 -0.42 -2.99
N VAL A 81 -17.25 -0.67 -3.90
CA VAL A 81 -17.19 -1.85 -4.77
C VAL A 81 -16.01 -2.71 -4.31
N PRO A 82 -16.22 -4.01 -4.01
CA PRO A 82 -15.12 -4.91 -3.69
C PRO A 82 -14.32 -5.24 -4.96
N LEU A 83 -13.01 -5.03 -4.92
CA LEU A 83 -12.08 -5.48 -5.95
C LEU A 83 -11.68 -6.95 -5.75
N GLY A 84 -11.72 -7.44 -4.51
CA GLY A 84 -11.35 -8.81 -4.14
C GLY A 84 -10.02 -8.90 -3.39
N ARG A 85 -9.44 -10.11 -3.36
CA ARG A 85 -8.14 -10.40 -2.74
C ARG A 85 -6.99 -10.09 -3.71
N VAL A 86 -5.95 -9.46 -3.19
CA VAL A 86 -4.81 -8.94 -3.94
C VAL A 86 -3.52 -9.34 -3.24
N ASN A 87 -2.57 -9.88 -3.99
CA ASN A 87 -1.26 -10.25 -3.46
C ASN A 87 -0.24 -9.11 -3.69
N CYS A 88 0.35 -8.60 -2.62
CA CYS A 88 1.33 -7.51 -2.59
C CYS A 88 2.80 -7.97 -2.45
N SER A 89 3.10 -9.27 -2.51
CA SER A 89 4.43 -9.84 -2.15
C SER A 89 5.66 -9.26 -2.85
N LYS A 90 5.53 -8.53 -3.97
CA LYS A 90 6.66 -8.07 -4.79
C LYS A 90 6.45 -6.71 -5.48
N GLY A 91 5.67 -5.79 -4.89
CA GLY A 91 5.42 -4.51 -5.54
C GLY A 91 4.35 -4.60 -6.64
N ALA A 92 3.24 -5.28 -6.35
CA ALA A 92 2.14 -5.42 -7.29
C ALA A 92 1.59 -4.04 -7.69
N THR A 93 1.39 -3.82 -9.00
CA THR A 93 0.69 -2.63 -9.50
C THR A 93 -0.72 -3.02 -9.90
N LEU A 94 -1.70 -2.41 -9.25
CA LEU A 94 -3.12 -2.64 -9.48
C LEU A 94 -3.73 -1.47 -10.24
N ARG A 95 -4.35 -1.79 -11.38
CA ARG A 95 -5.10 -0.83 -12.17
C ARG A 95 -6.60 -0.93 -11.84
N ILE A 96 -7.16 0.16 -11.33
CA ILE A 96 -8.59 0.29 -11.03
C ILE A 96 -9.24 1.05 -12.19
N LEU A 97 -10.19 0.39 -12.86
CA LEU A 97 -10.90 0.86 -14.05
C LEU A 97 -11.94 1.94 -13.73
#